data_AF-A0A9D7S9V0-F1
#
_entry.id   AF-A0A9D7S9V0-F1
#
_cell.length_a   1.000
_cell.length_b   1.000
_cell.length_c   1.000
_cell.angle_alpha   90.00
_cell.angle_beta   90.00
_cell.angle_gamma   90.00
#
_symmetry.space_group_name_H-M   'P 1'
#
loop_
_entity.id
_entity.type
_entity.pdbx_description
1 polymer ?
#
loop_
_entity_poly.entity_id
_entity_poly.type
_entity_poly.pdbx_seq_one_letter_code
_entity_poly.pdbx_strand_id
1 'polypeptide(L)'
;MRNYKSTHIQYQIPKDYLNKVNIVSTMPTLVIIAEQSPEQNLFLHKILASVQLVDQQNTSIEILKKDQVLNFNLLKLKSTQEIISFGIEPNQFMLNGFELKHHIYEFEGLKWLFCYEIQTYQTDETKKRQLWNALKALKQLK
;
A
#
# COMPACT_ATOMS: atom_id res chain seq x y z
N MET A 1 57.31 15.84 16.44
CA MET A 1 55.87 16.21 16.51
C MET A 1 55.17 15.69 15.26
N ARG A 2 54.22 14.75 15.39
CA ARG A 2 53.44 14.23 14.26
C ARG A 2 52.20 15.11 14.08
N ASN A 3 52.11 15.78 12.93
CA ASN A 3 50.94 16.57 12.56
C ASN A 3 49.80 15.62 12.14
N TYR A 4 48.76 15.52 12.96
CA TYR A 4 47.52 14.86 12.59
C TYR A 4 46.73 15.80 11.68
N LYS A 5 46.64 15.46 10.38
CA LYS A 5 45.69 16.12 9.48
C LYS A 5 44.29 15.63 9.85
N SER A 6 43.51 16.49 10.51
CA SER A 6 42.09 16.25 10.73
C SER A 6 41.37 16.31 9.38
N THR A 7 41.05 15.15 8.82
CA THR A 7 40.09 15.03 7.72
C THR A 7 38.71 15.32 8.28
N HIS A 8 38.26 16.57 8.16
CA HIS A 8 36.86 16.92 8.38
C HIS A 8 36.03 16.21 7.32
N ILE A 9 35.44 15.07 7.67
CA ILE A 9 34.42 14.42 6.87
C ILE A 9 33.14 15.23 7.09
N GLN A 10 32.84 16.16 6.18
CA GLN A 10 31.52 16.77 6.14
C GLN A 10 30.53 15.72 5.65
N TYR A 11 29.85 15.07 6.59
CA TYR A 11 28.72 14.21 6.27
C TYR A 11 27.60 15.09 5.71
N GLN A 12 27.44 15.08 4.39
CA GLN A 12 26.28 15.68 3.75
C GLN A 12 25.11 14.71 3.91
N ILE A 13 24.12 15.08 4.71
CA ILE A 13 22.85 14.36 4.77
C ILE A 13 22.29 14.36 3.33
N PRO A 14 22.12 13.19 2.67
CA PRO A 14 21.66 13.16 1.29
C PRO A 14 20.26 13.75 1.23
N LYS A 15 20.06 14.69 0.30
CA LYS A 15 18.89 15.58 0.26
C LYS A 15 17.56 14.87 -0.13
N ASP A 16 17.61 13.60 -0.54
CA ASP A 16 16.51 12.98 -1.29
C ASP A 16 15.93 11.67 -0.70
N TYR A 17 16.09 11.39 0.59
CA TYR A 17 15.57 10.11 1.14
C TYR A 17 14.06 10.04 1.38
N LEU A 18 13.32 11.11 1.13
CA LEU A 18 11.88 11.10 1.28
C LEU A 18 11.27 11.80 0.07
N ASN A 19 11.05 11.04 -1.00
CA ASN A 19 9.93 11.33 -1.89
C ASN A 19 8.67 11.34 -1.01
N LYS A 20 8.33 12.50 -0.46
CA LYS A 20 7.17 12.69 0.41
C LYS A 20 5.92 12.60 -0.48
N VAL A 21 5.48 11.38 -0.75
CA VAL A 21 4.14 11.16 -1.30
C VAL A 21 3.17 11.49 -0.18
N ASN A 22 2.36 12.52 -0.37
CA ASN A 22 1.31 12.85 0.56
C ASN A 22 0.06 12.08 0.15
N ILE A 23 -0.14 10.91 0.73
CA ILE A 23 -1.41 10.19 0.58
C ILE A 23 -2.44 10.84 1.49
N VAL A 24 -3.50 11.36 0.87
CA VAL A 24 -4.63 11.97 1.56
C VAL A 24 -5.89 11.26 1.09
N SER A 25 -6.62 10.64 2.01
CA SER A 25 -7.91 10.05 1.69
C SER A 25 -9.00 10.60 2.60
N THR A 26 -10.08 11.03 1.96
CA THR A 26 -11.34 11.42 2.59
C THR A 26 -12.42 10.35 2.40
N MET A 27 -12.07 9.24 1.75
CA MET A 27 -12.99 8.16 1.41
C MET A 27 -12.89 7.03 2.43
N PRO A 28 -14.00 6.30 2.69
CA PRO A 28 -14.01 5.14 3.59
C PRO A 28 -13.00 4.06 3.21
N THR A 29 -12.80 3.83 1.91
CA THR A 29 -11.81 2.86 1.40
C THR A 29 -10.69 3.54 0.64
N LEU A 30 -9.45 3.18 0.96
CA LEU A 30 -8.26 3.56 0.21
C LEU A 30 -7.64 2.31 -0.44
N VAL A 31 -7.44 2.35 -1.74
CA VAL A 31 -6.72 1.32 -2.48
C VAL A 31 -5.35 1.88 -2.85
N ILE A 32 -4.29 1.25 -2.38
CA ILE A 32 -2.91 1.63 -2.72
C ILE A 32 -2.37 0.57 -3.66
N ILE A 33 -1.81 0.99 -4.78
CA ILE A 33 -1.26 0.07 -5.78
C ILE A 33 0.18 0.43 -6.08
N ALA A 34 1.03 -0.59 -6.29
CA ALA A 34 2.30 -0.38 -6.96
C ALA A 34 2.07 0.21 -8.36
N GLU A 35 3.05 0.86 -8.96
CA GLU A 35 2.99 1.29 -10.37
C GLU A 35 2.70 0.10 -11.30
N GLN A 36 1.75 0.27 -12.24
CA GLN A 36 1.17 -0.84 -13.02
C GLN A 36 1.07 -0.54 -14.51
N SER A 37 1.04 -1.59 -15.32
CA SER A 37 0.70 -1.47 -16.75
C SER A 37 -0.79 -1.18 -16.98
N PRO A 38 -1.18 -0.65 -18.15
CA PRO A 38 -2.60 -0.42 -18.48
C PRO A 38 -3.47 -1.70 -18.39
N GLU A 39 -2.91 -2.85 -18.77
CA GLU A 39 -3.61 -4.13 -18.68
C GLU A 39 -3.88 -4.55 -17.23
N GLN A 40 -2.90 -4.34 -16.35
CA GLN A 40 -3.05 -4.59 -14.92
C GLN A 40 -4.10 -3.65 -14.30
N ASN A 41 -4.16 -2.39 -14.73
CA ASN A 41 -5.21 -1.46 -14.30
C ASN A 41 -6.61 -1.94 -14.71
N LEU A 42 -6.79 -2.45 -15.94
CA LEU A 42 -8.07 -3.04 -16.36
C LEU A 42 -8.47 -4.23 -15.48
N PHE A 43 -7.51 -5.08 -15.11
CA PHE A 43 -7.78 -6.21 -14.23
C PHE A 43 -8.06 -5.78 -12.79
N LEU A 44 -7.36 -4.78 -12.26
CA LEU A 44 -7.66 -4.15 -10.97
C LEU A 44 -9.11 -3.64 -10.96
N HIS A 45 -9.55 -2.93 -11.99
CA HIS A 45 -10.94 -2.48 -12.09
C HIS A 45 -11.94 -3.64 -12.03
N LYS A 46 -11.64 -4.78 -12.65
CA LYS A 46 -12.49 -5.99 -12.52
C LYS A 46 -12.53 -6.53 -11.09
N ILE A 47 -11.37 -6.58 -10.40
CA ILE A 47 -11.30 -7.00 -8.99
C ILE A 47 -12.15 -6.05 -8.14
N LEU A 48 -11.93 -4.75 -8.23
CA LEU A 48 -12.68 -3.75 -7.47
C LEU A 48 -14.18 -3.82 -7.80
N ALA A 49 -14.56 -4.04 -9.07
CA ALA A 49 -15.96 -4.16 -9.47
C ALA A 49 -16.65 -5.33 -8.78
N SER A 50 -15.98 -6.48 -8.69
CA SER A 50 -16.53 -7.67 -8.07
C SER A 50 -16.84 -7.50 -6.58
N VAL A 51 -16.15 -6.58 -5.89
CA VAL A 51 -16.41 -6.25 -4.47
C VAL A 51 -17.11 -4.91 -4.28
N GLN A 52 -17.75 -4.39 -5.33
CA GLN A 52 -18.50 -3.13 -5.32
C GLN A 52 -17.66 -1.90 -4.92
N LEU A 53 -16.36 -1.93 -5.18
CA LEU A 53 -15.41 -0.85 -4.89
C LEU A 53 -15.14 0.11 -6.06
N VAL A 54 -15.89 -0.02 -7.16
CA VAL A 54 -15.73 0.85 -8.35
C VAL A 54 -16.38 2.22 -8.14
N ASP A 55 -17.24 2.37 -7.13
CA ASP A 55 -17.93 3.63 -6.89
C ASP A 55 -16.97 4.69 -6.33
N GLN A 56 -16.72 5.75 -7.11
CA GLN A 56 -15.80 6.84 -6.78
C GLN A 56 -16.23 7.62 -5.53
N GLN A 57 -17.46 7.40 -5.06
CA GLN A 57 -18.00 8.04 -3.85
C GLN A 57 -17.40 7.48 -2.56
N ASN A 58 -16.89 6.24 -2.58
CA ASN A 58 -16.43 5.55 -1.37
C ASN A 58 -14.99 5.01 -1.43
N THR A 59 -14.35 5.12 -2.60
CA THR A 59 -13.02 4.54 -2.85
C THR A 59 -12.08 5.55 -3.48
N SER A 60 -10.93 5.77 -2.84
CA SER A 60 -9.79 6.49 -3.43
C SER A 60 -8.71 5.50 -3.86
N ILE A 61 -8.13 5.68 -5.06
CA ILE A 61 -7.03 4.85 -5.55
C ILE A 61 -5.75 5.71 -5.61
N GLU A 62 -4.69 5.24 -4.98
CA GLU A 62 -3.38 5.90 -4.93
C GLU A 62 -2.30 4.99 -5.50
N ILE A 63 -1.41 5.55 -6.31
CA ILE A 63 -0.31 4.82 -6.94
C ILE A 63 0.97 5.14 -6.18
N LEU A 64 1.66 4.10 -5.71
CA LEU A 64 2.95 4.18 -5.05
C LEU A 64 4.02 3.52 -5.91
N LYS A 65 5.18 4.15 -6.06
CA LYS A 65 6.32 3.50 -6.73
C LYS A 65 6.97 2.48 -5.80
N LYS A 66 7.56 1.43 -6.36
CA LYS A 66 8.18 0.33 -5.59
C LYS A 66 9.32 0.78 -4.67
N ASP A 67 9.99 1.87 -5.02
CA ASP A 67 11.11 2.44 -4.26
C ASP A 67 10.67 3.49 -3.22
N GLN A 68 9.38 3.83 -3.17
CA GLN A 68 8.86 4.81 -2.23
C GLN A 68 8.58 4.15 -0.88
N VAL A 69 9.10 4.78 0.17
CA VAL A 69 8.82 4.46 1.57
C VAL A 69 8.06 5.63 2.17
N LEU A 70 6.98 5.30 2.86
CA LEU A 70 6.09 6.21 3.54
C LEU A 70 6.07 5.89 5.02
N ASN A 71 5.90 6.92 5.84
CA ASN A 71 5.60 6.70 7.24
C ASN A 71 4.07 6.67 7.38
N PHE A 72 3.53 5.59 7.93
CA PHE A 72 2.10 5.45 8.19
C PHE A 72 1.51 6.68 8.92
N ASN A 73 2.25 7.25 9.88
CA ASN A 73 1.80 8.41 10.66
C ASN A 73 1.66 9.70 9.82
N LEU A 74 2.19 9.73 8.60
CA LEU A 74 2.04 10.85 7.68
C LEU A 74 0.83 10.71 6.75
N LEU A 75 0.18 9.54 6.72
CA LEU A 75 -1.04 9.33 5.95
C LEU A 75 -2.17 10.14 6.57
N LYS A 76 -2.82 10.99 5.78
CA LYS A 76 -3.98 11.77 6.23
C LYS A 76 -5.26 11.01 5.92
N LEU A 77 -5.58 10.06 6.81
CA LEU A 77 -6.72 9.13 6.71
C LEU A 77 -7.92 9.66 7.49
N LYS A 78 -8.58 10.73 6.99
CA LYS A 78 -9.63 11.42 7.77
C LYS A 78 -10.87 10.56 8.01
N SER A 79 -11.34 9.88 6.96
CA SER A 79 -12.56 9.06 6.99
C SER A 79 -12.28 7.61 6.59
N THR A 80 -11.02 7.28 6.34
CA THR A 80 -10.63 5.96 5.85
C THR A 80 -10.68 4.96 6.98
N GLN A 81 -11.47 3.92 6.77
CA GLN A 81 -11.62 2.79 7.69
C GLN A 81 -10.95 1.54 7.14
N GLU A 82 -10.71 1.50 5.83
CA GLU A 82 -10.21 0.32 5.15
C GLU A 82 -9.12 0.69 4.13
N ILE A 83 -8.01 -0.03 4.17
CA ILE A 83 -6.92 0.08 3.20
C ILE A 83 -6.68 -1.26 2.54
N ILE A 84 -6.58 -1.26 1.21
CA ILE A 84 -6.23 -2.43 0.42
C ILE A 84 -4.98 -2.10 -0.37
N SER A 85 -3.90 -2.85 -0.16
CA SER A 85 -2.61 -2.58 -0.80
C SER A 85 -2.20 -3.69 -1.75
N PHE A 86 -2.02 -3.40 -3.04
CA PHE A 86 -1.60 -4.38 -4.04
C PHE A 86 -0.14 -4.18 -4.46
N GLY A 87 0.68 -5.20 -4.27
CA GLY A 87 2.10 -5.16 -4.65
C GLY A 87 2.95 -4.22 -3.80
N ILE A 88 2.41 -3.79 -2.66
CA ILE A 88 3.11 -2.96 -1.69
C ILE A 88 3.44 -3.81 -0.47
N GLU A 89 4.67 -3.68 -0.01
CA GLU A 89 5.14 -4.36 1.18
C GLU A 89 4.90 -3.51 2.45
N PRO A 90 4.54 -4.13 3.59
CA PRO A 90 4.28 -3.40 4.82
C PRO A 90 5.48 -2.58 5.33
N ASN A 91 6.70 -3.05 5.03
CA ASN A 91 7.92 -2.33 5.36
C ASN A 91 8.03 -0.96 4.66
N GLN A 92 7.37 -0.80 3.49
CA GLN A 92 7.25 0.49 2.81
C GLN A 92 6.40 1.49 3.60
N PHE A 93 5.64 1.04 4.60
CA PHE A 93 4.89 1.89 5.53
C PHE A 93 5.51 1.95 6.94
N MET A 94 6.70 1.39 7.13
CA MET A 94 7.34 1.17 8.44
C MET A 94 6.52 0.25 9.37
N LEU A 95 5.66 -0.61 8.80
CA LEU A 95 4.83 -1.56 9.54
C LEU A 95 5.54 -2.92 9.67
N ASN A 96 6.51 -2.97 10.59
CA ASN A 96 7.20 -4.22 10.90
C ASN A 96 6.23 -5.21 11.59
N GLY A 97 6.22 -6.47 11.13
CA GLY A 97 5.35 -7.52 11.67
C GLY A 97 4.03 -7.75 10.92
N PHE A 98 3.75 -6.98 9.86
CA PHE A 98 2.50 -7.08 9.06
C PHE A 98 2.68 -7.93 7.78
N GLU A 99 3.50 -8.98 7.83
CA GLU A 99 4.05 -9.65 6.63
C GLU A 99 3.08 -10.59 5.91
N LEU A 100 2.05 -11.08 6.59
CA LEU A 100 1.08 -12.02 6.02
C LEU A 100 0.20 -11.34 4.96
N LYS A 101 0.30 -11.81 3.71
CA LYS A 101 -0.63 -11.45 2.64
C LYS A 101 -2.00 -12.09 2.86
N HIS A 102 -3.05 -11.44 2.35
CA HIS A 102 -4.45 -11.86 2.51
C HIS A 102 -4.98 -11.89 3.95
N HIS A 103 -4.18 -11.41 4.91
CA HIS A 103 -4.59 -11.22 6.28
C HIS A 103 -5.10 -9.78 6.47
N ILE A 104 -6.19 -9.63 7.22
CA ILE A 104 -6.74 -8.32 7.58
C ILE A 104 -6.14 -7.94 8.93
N TYR A 105 -5.28 -6.94 8.92
CA TYR A 105 -4.78 -6.35 10.15
C TYR A 105 -5.73 -5.26 10.59
N GLU A 106 -6.05 -5.22 11.88
CA GLU A 106 -6.89 -4.18 12.46
C GLU A 106 -6.12 -3.46 13.55
N PHE A 107 -6.05 -2.14 13.46
CA PHE A 107 -5.43 -1.30 14.47
C PHE A 107 -6.07 0.08 14.45
N GLU A 108 -6.36 0.63 15.63
CA GLU A 108 -7.00 1.95 15.78
C GLU A 108 -8.31 2.14 14.98
N GLY A 109 -9.07 1.05 14.76
CA GLY A 109 -10.30 1.05 13.96
C GLY A 109 -10.08 1.10 12.45
N LEU A 110 -8.83 1.04 11.99
CA LEU A 110 -8.44 0.91 10.60
C LEU A 110 -8.17 -0.56 10.27
N LYS A 111 -8.78 -1.05 9.19
CA LYS A 111 -8.53 -2.38 8.64
C LYS A 111 -7.59 -2.27 7.44
N TRP A 112 -6.54 -3.07 7.41
CA TRP A 112 -5.59 -3.08 6.31
C TRP A 112 -5.38 -4.49 5.78
N LEU A 113 -5.64 -4.65 4.48
CA LEU A 113 -5.37 -5.86 3.73
C LEU A 113 -4.15 -5.67 2.81
N PHE A 114 -3.10 -6.47 3.03
CA PHE A 114 -1.95 -6.55 2.12
C PHE A 114 -2.13 -7.67 1.10
N CYS A 115 -1.94 -7.34 -0.17
CA CYS A 115 -2.12 -8.20 -1.32
C CYS A 115 -0.83 -8.31 -2.12
N TYR A 116 -0.66 -9.44 -2.83
CA TYR A 116 0.33 -9.56 -3.91
C TYR A 116 0.11 -8.53 -5.02
N GLU A 117 1.10 -8.44 -5.91
CA GLU A 117 0.99 -7.69 -7.16
C GLU A 117 -0.19 -8.19 -8.01
N ILE A 118 -0.82 -7.27 -8.74
CA ILE A 118 -2.01 -7.57 -9.55
C ILE A 118 -1.76 -8.69 -10.57
N GLN A 119 -0.58 -8.73 -11.18
CA GLN A 119 -0.20 -9.75 -12.15
C GLN A 119 -0.23 -11.17 -11.56
N THR A 120 0.07 -11.32 -10.26
CA THR A 120 0.06 -12.62 -9.58
C THR A 120 -1.34 -13.25 -9.60
N TYR A 121 -2.39 -12.43 -9.50
CA TYR A 121 -3.77 -12.91 -9.51
C TYR A 121 -4.33 -13.18 -10.91
N GLN A 122 -3.66 -12.68 -11.95
CA GLN A 122 -4.02 -13.01 -13.34
C GLN A 122 -3.59 -14.43 -13.69
N THR A 123 -2.49 -14.90 -13.12
CA THR A 123 -1.85 -16.18 -13.47
C THR A 123 -2.13 -17.30 -12.46
N ASP A 124 -2.43 -16.98 -11.20
CA ASP A 124 -2.61 -17.95 -10.12
C ASP A 124 -4.04 -17.95 -9.58
N GLU A 125 -4.80 -18.98 -9.93
CA GLU A 125 -6.20 -19.15 -9.52
C GLU A 125 -6.34 -19.36 -8.01
N THR A 126 -5.39 -20.03 -7.37
CA THR A 126 -5.42 -20.28 -5.92
C THR A 126 -5.31 -18.96 -5.17
N LYS A 127 -4.35 -18.12 -5.55
CA LYS A 127 -4.18 -16.78 -4.96
C LYS A 127 -5.35 -15.86 -5.25
N LYS A 128 -5.95 -15.97 -6.44
CA LYS A 128 -7.17 -15.23 -6.78
C LYS A 128 -8.33 -15.60 -5.85
N ARG A 129 -8.51 -16.89 -5.53
CA ARG A 129 -9.52 -17.35 -4.57
C ARG A 129 -9.23 -16.84 -3.14
N GLN A 130 -7.96 -16.85 -2.72
CA GLN A 130 -7.54 -16.29 -1.44
C GLN A 130 -7.84 -14.79 -1.34
N LEU A 131 -7.50 -14.03 -2.38
CA LEU A 131 -7.83 -12.60 -2.49
C LEU A 131 -9.33 -12.37 -2.36
N TRP A 132 -10.14 -13.15 -3.10
CA TRP A 132 -11.60 -13.02 -3.06
C TRP A 132 -12.17 -13.26 -1.66
N ASN A 133 -11.71 -14.30 -0.98
CA ASN A 133 -12.13 -14.59 0.39
C ASN A 133 -11.72 -13.47 1.36
N ALA A 134 -10.51 -12.95 1.23
CA ALA A 134 -10.02 -11.86 2.07
C ALA A 134 -10.81 -10.55 1.84
N LEU A 135 -11.09 -10.21 0.58
CA LEU A 135 -11.89 -9.01 0.27
C LEU A 135 -13.34 -9.15 0.74
N LYS A 136 -13.94 -10.35 0.61
CA LYS A 136 -15.27 -10.64 1.18
C LYS A 136 -15.30 -10.44 2.70
N ALA A 137 -14.29 -10.97 3.40
CA ALA A 137 -14.18 -10.83 4.85
C ALA A 137 -14.01 -9.36 5.26
N LEU A 138 -13.17 -8.60 4.54
CA LEU A 138 -12.95 -7.17 4.78
C LEU A 138 -14.27 -6.39 4.65
N LYS A 139 -14.97 -6.61 3.53
CA LYS A 139 -16.22 -5.92 3.20
C LYS A 139 -17.46 -6.51 3.86
N GLN A 140 -17.30 -7.57 4.66
CA GLN A 140 -18.41 -8.30 5.30
C GLN A 140 -19.50 -8.71 4.30
N LEU A 141 -19.09 -9.04 3.07
CA LEU A 141 -20.00 -9.48 2.01
C LEU A 141 -20.47 -10.90 2.32
N LYS A 142 -21.79 -11.09 2.37
CA LYS A 142 -22.43 -12.39 2.55
C LYS A 142 -22.27 -13.29 1.31
#